data_AF-A0A022KZ72-F1
#
_entry.id   AF-A0A022KZ72-F1
#
_cell.length_a   1.000
_cell.length_b   1.000
_cell.length_c   1.000
_cell.angle_alpha   90.00
_cell.angle_beta   90.00
_cell.angle_gamma   90.00
#
_symmetry.space_group_name_H-M   'P 1'
#
loop_
_entity.id
_entity.type
_entity.pdbx_description
1 polymer ?
#
loop_
_entity_poly.entity_id
_entity_poly.type
_entity_poly.pdbx_seq_one_letter_code
_entity_poly.pdbx_strand_id
1 'polypeptide(L)' 'MPDVPRFYIPIGAKDLVAVIAVGSLPDVDRVTGRLQKIPGVLCRETSLLLRNVLA' A
#
# COMPACT_ATOMS: atom_id res chain seq x y z
N MET A 1 -8.86 14.97 0.62
CA MET A 1 -7.51 15.16 0.04
C MET A 1 -6.96 13.78 -0.24
N PRO A 2 -6.39 13.48 -1.43
CA PRO A 2 -5.68 12.22 -1.60
C PRO A 2 -4.43 12.34 -0.73
N ASP A 3 -4.43 11.65 0.41
CA ASP A 3 -3.28 11.66 1.30
C ASP A 3 -2.07 11.19 0.51
N VAL A 4 -1.08 12.07 0.38
CA VAL A 4 0.16 11.79 -0.34
C VAL A 4 0.77 10.51 0.25
N PRO A 5 0.99 9.46 -0.56
CA PRO A 5 1.57 8.23 -0.05
C PRO A 5 2.93 8.54 0.58
N ARG A 6 3.13 8.08 1.81
CA ARG A 6 4.42 8.23 2.49
C ARG A 6 5.30 7.04 2.15
N PHE A 7 6.51 7.32 1.67
CA PHE A 7 7.49 6.31 1.28
C PHE A 7 8.65 6.28 2.26
N TYR A 8 9.10 5.07 2.57
CA TYR A 8 10.22 4.81 3.47
C TYR A 8 11.10 3.72 2.86
N ILE A 9 12.42 3.88 3.00
CA ILE A 9 13.39 2.80 2.74
C ILE A 9 13.69 2.18 4.10
N PRO A 10 13.13 1.00 4.43
CA PRO A 10 13.37 0.38 5.72
C PRO A 10 14.75 -0.29 5.75
N ILE A 11 15.31 -0.43 6.93
CA ILE A 11 16.42 -1.38 7.16
C ILE A 11 15.77 -2.76 7.34
N GLY A 12 15.85 -3.62 6.33
CA GLY A 12 15.21 -4.95 6.37
C GLY A 12 15.04 -5.59 5.00
N ALA A 13 14.21 -6.64 4.92
CA ALA A 13 14.03 -7.46 3.72
C ALA A 13 13.20 -6.81 2.59
N LYS A 14 12.79 -5.55 2.75
CA LYS A 14 11.98 -4.83 1.75
C LYS A 14 12.76 -3.60 1.29
N ASP A 15 12.79 -3.36 -0.02
CA ASP A 15 13.48 -2.19 -0.58
C ASP A 15 12.68 -0.89 -0.36
N LEU A 16 11.35 -0.99 -0.25
CA LEU A 16 10.45 0.15 -0.12
C LEU A 16 9.20 -0.21 0.68
N VAL A 17 8.76 0.72 1.53
CA VAL A 17 7.47 0.69 2.23
C VAL A 17 6.67 1.93 1.86
N ALA A 18 5.42 1.73 1.45
CA ALA A 18 4.49 2.80 1.15
C ALA A 18 3.28 2.74 2.11
N VAL A 19 2.94 3.87 2.73
CA VAL A 19 1.72 4.02 3.53
C VAL A 19 0.70 4.80 2.71
N ILE A 20 -0.46 4.19 2.50
CA ILE A 20 -1.52 4.70 1.63
C ILE A 20 -2.84 4.67 2.41
N ALA A 21 -3.56 5.79 2.42
CA ALA A 21 -4.92 5.84 2.93
C ALA A 21 -5.90 5.72 1.77
N VAL A 22 -6.92 4.88 1.92
CA VAL A 22 -7.97 4.68 0.93
C VAL A 22 -9.35 4.71 1.58
N GLY A 23 -10.37 5.10 0.82
CA GLY A 23 -11.74 5.20 1.32
C GLY A 23 -12.50 3.87 1.35
N SER A 24 -12.05 2.86 0.59
CA SER A 24 -12.75 1.59 0.45
C SER A 24 -11.79 0.43 0.13
N LEU A 25 -12.25 -0.81 0.32
CA LEU A 25 -11.49 -2.01 -0.07
C LEU A 25 -11.25 -2.12 -1.60
N PRO A 26 -12.21 -1.80 -2.49
CA PRO A 26 -11.94 -1.75 -3.93
C PRO A 26 -10.81 -0.81 -4.32
N ASP A 27 -10.64 0.31 -3.59
CA ASP A 27 -9.53 1.23 -3.82
C ASP A 27 -8.17 0.60 -3.46
N VAL A 28 -8.12 -0.26 -2.44
CA VAL A 28 -6.92 -1.06 -2.12
C VAL A 28 -6.52 -1.90 -3.33
N ASP A 29 -7.45 -2.67 -3.89
CA ASP A 29 -7.16 -3.57 -5.02
C ASP A 29 -6.68 -2.78 -6.24
N ARG A 30 -7.35 -1.66 -6.55
CA ARG A 30 -6.95 -0.75 -7.62
C ARG A 30 -5.52 -0.23 -7.44
N VAL A 31 -5.18 0.25 -6.25
CA VAL A 31 -3.84 0.82 -5.97
C VAL A 31 -2.78 -0.27 -6.03
N THR A 32 -3.02 -1.39 -5.36
CA THR A 32 -2.08 -2.50 -5.29
C THR A 32 -1.83 -3.12 -6.67
N GLY A 33 -2.87 -3.29 -7.49
CA GLY A 33 -2.75 -3.74 -8.88
C GLY A 33 -1.95 -2.80 -9.78
N ARG A 34 -1.97 -1.48 -9.50
CA ARG A 34 -1.08 -0.52 -10.20
C ARG A 34 0.37 -0.65 -9.77
N LEU A 35 0.63 -0.84 -8.46
CA LEU A 35 1.99 -1.02 -7.94
C LEU A 35 2.67 -2.26 -8.51
N GLN A 36 1.95 -3.37 -8.68
CA GLN A 36 2.50 -4.60 -9.25
C GLN A 36 2.95 -4.45 -10.71
N LYS A 37 2.39 -3.48 -11.44
CA LYS A 37 2.74 -3.22 -12.84
C LYS A 37 3.97 -2.31 -12.99
N ILE A 38 4.53 -1.80 -11.89
CA ILE A 38 5.73 -0.96 -11.92
C ILE A 38 6.95 -1.85 -12.24
N PRO A 39 7.73 -1.53 -13.28
CA PRO A 39 8.95 -2.26 -13.59
C PRO A 39 9.90 -2.30 -12.39
N GLY A 40 10.42 -3.49 -12.06
CA GLY A 40 11.30 -3.70 -10.91
C GLY A 40 10.60 -4.13 -9.62
N VAL A 41 9.26 -4.11 -9.56
CA VAL A 41 8.52 -4.70 -8.42
C VAL A 41 8.50 -6.21 -8.58
N LEU A 42 9.36 -6.91 -7.82
CA LEU A 42 9.48 -8.37 -7.85
C LEU A 42 8.51 -9.06 -6.90
N CYS A 43 8.30 -8.48 -5.72
CA CYS A 43 7.44 -9.03 -4.69
C CYS A 43 6.76 -7.88 -3.92
N ARG A 44 5.49 -8.07 -3.56
CA ARG A 44 4.70 -7.10 -2.79
C ARG A 44 4.01 -7.81 -1.65
N GLU A 45 4.04 -7.17 -0.49
CA GLU A 45 3.28 -7.57 0.68
C GLU A 45 2.43 -6.39 1.14
N THR A 46 1.20 -6.65 1.59
CA THR A 46 0.25 -5.59 1.93
C THR A 46 -0.41 -5.91 3.27
N SER A 47 -0.12 -5.08 4.27
CA SER A 47 -0.80 -5.10 5.56
C SER A 47 -1.91 -4.05 5.55
N LEU A 48 -3.14 -4.47 5.85
CA LEU A 48 -4.29 -3.58 5.93
C LEU A 48 -4.59 -3.22 7.38
N LEU A 49 -4.56 -1.92 7.67
CA LEU A 49 -5.00 -1.39 8.96
C LEU A 49 -6.43 -0.89 8.83
N LEU A 50 -7.38 -1.67 9.33
CA LEU A 50 -8.79 -1.28 9.38
C LEU A 50 -9.05 -0.49 10.67
N ARG A 51 -9.44 0.78 10.54
CA ARG A 51 -9.70 1.65 11.70
C ARG A 51 -11.03 1.34 12.41
N ASN A 52 -11.94 0.62 11.76
CA ASN A 52 -13.20 0.19 12.36
C ASN A 52 -13.69 -1.10 11.69
N VAL A 53 -13.77 -2.20 12.45
CA VAL A 53 -14.14 -3.54 11.95
C VAL A 53 -15.41 -4.08 12.61
N LEU A 54 -16.01 -3.29 13.49
CA LEU A 54 -17.26 -3.59 14.20
C LEU A 54 -18.22 -2.43 13.94
N ALA A 55 -19.24 -2.68 13.14
CA ALA A 55 -20.43 -1.85 13.00
C ALA A 55 -21.63 -2.64 13.52
#